data_AF-A0A929DQH8-F1
#
_entry.id   AF-A0A929DQH8-F1
#
_cell.length_a   1.000
_cell.length_b   1.000
_cell.length_c   1.000
_cell.angle_alpha   90.00
_cell.angle_beta   90.00
_cell.angle_gamma   90.00
#
_symmetry.space_group_name_H-M   'P 1'
#
loop_
_entity.id
_entity.type
_entity.pdbx_description
1 polymer ?
#
loop_
_entity_poly.entity_id
_entity_poly.type
_entity_poly.pdbx_seq_one_letter_code
_entity_poly.pdbx_strand_id
1 'polypeptide(L)'
;MMVGCGDYPVQYDLTVSSTRGGEVTSPGEGSFAYAEGTVVNLAAQAEDGYRFVRWTGNVDTVANINSVTTAITMNGSYSIAAGFQLRYASVVAAGSYHTVGLRSDGTVVAVGRNDYEQCDVGGWSDIVQVAAGDWHTVGLKHNGTVVAIGDTLYGQCDVGDWSGIIQIAARALHTVGLSGDGSVIAVGDDYLGQCDVAGWSDIVQVAAGDWHTVGL
;
A
#
# COMPACT_ATOMS: atom_id res chain seq x y z
N MET A 1 28.87 -49.06 37.80
CA MET A 1 27.95 -47.92 38.02
C MET A 1 27.66 -47.34 36.65
N MET A 2 26.49 -47.62 36.07
CA MET A 2 26.13 -47.14 34.74
C MET A 2 25.91 -45.63 34.77
N VAL A 3 26.59 -44.92 33.88
CA VAL A 3 26.39 -43.50 33.61
C VAL A 3 25.02 -43.40 32.92
N GLY A 4 24.06 -42.72 33.55
CA GLY A 4 22.74 -42.50 32.98
C GLY A 4 22.87 -41.74 31.66
N CYS A 5 22.37 -42.33 30.57
CA CYS A 5 22.09 -41.60 29.35
C CYS A 5 20.92 -40.67 29.69
N GLY A 6 21.15 -39.36 29.82
CA GLY A 6 20.09 -38.41 30.06
C GLY A 6 19.18 -38.35 28.84
N ASP A 7 17.88 -38.59 29.02
CA ASP A 7 16.87 -38.33 28.00
C ASP A 7 16.89 -36.83 27.68
N TYR A 8 17.43 -36.49 26.50
CA TYR A 8 17.29 -35.13 25.99
C TYR A 8 15.82 -34.92 25.62
N PRO A 9 15.18 -33.82 26.07
CA PRO A 9 13.80 -33.54 25.68
C PRO A 9 13.71 -33.44 24.16
N VAL A 10 12.66 -34.04 23.59
CA VAL A 10 12.37 -33.92 22.15
C VAL A 10 12.27 -32.43 21.81
N GLN A 11 12.97 -32.03 20.76
CA GLN A 11 13.02 -30.66 20.25
C GLN A 11 12.33 -30.58 18.90
N TYR A 12 11.62 -29.49 18.67
CA TYR A 12 10.99 -29.17 17.40
C TYR A 12 11.40 -27.77 16.92
N ASP A 13 11.52 -27.65 15.61
CA ASP A 13 11.88 -26.38 14.97
C ASP A 13 10.63 -25.56 14.65
N LEU A 14 10.65 -24.28 15.03
CA LEU A 14 9.70 -23.27 14.58
C LEU A 14 10.42 -22.34 13.62
N THR A 15 10.07 -22.40 12.34
CA THR A 15 10.52 -21.44 11.32
C THR A 15 9.46 -20.36 11.12
N VAL A 16 9.88 -19.12 11.23
CA VAL A 16 9.03 -17.93 11.20
C VAL A 16 9.50 -17.00 10.07
N SER A 17 8.54 -16.50 9.31
CA SER A 17 8.74 -15.56 8.19
C SER A 17 7.63 -14.50 8.16
N SER A 18 7.77 -13.44 7.36
CA SER A 18 6.70 -12.52 7.01
C SER A 18 6.56 -12.33 5.49
N THR A 19 5.36 -11.94 5.05
CA THR A 19 5.20 -11.31 3.73
C THR A 19 5.57 -9.83 3.79
N ARG A 20 5.79 -9.19 2.63
CA ARG A 20 6.06 -7.74 2.54
C ARG A 20 5.06 -6.89 3.34
N GLY A 21 5.55 -5.84 4.01
CA GLY A 21 4.73 -4.88 4.74
C GLY A 21 4.68 -5.07 6.25
N GLY A 22 5.65 -5.80 6.79
CA GLY A 22 5.74 -6.06 8.22
C GLY A 22 6.76 -7.13 8.55
N GLU A 23 6.91 -7.37 9.84
CA GLU A 23 7.84 -8.34 10.41
C GLU A 23 7.20 -9.06 11.59
N VAL A 24 7.75 -10.23 11.91
CA VAL A 24 7.47 -10.93 13.16
C VAL A 24 8.42 -10.41 14.24
N THR A 25 7.87 -9.79 15.29
CA THR A 25 8.62 -9.19 16.41
C THR A 25 8.81 -10.16 17.57
N SER A 26 8.04 -11.25 17.63
CA SER A 26 8.24 -12.33 18.58
C SER A 26 7.85 -13.66 17.94
N PRO A 27 8.72 -14.69 17.95
CA PRO A 27 10.09 -14.70 18.47
C PRO A 27 11.11 -13.89 17.65
N GLY A 28 10.70 -13.35 16.50
CA GLY A 28 11.60 -12.81 15.47
C GLY A 28 11.50 -13.64 14.19
N GLU A 29 12.13 -13.17 13.11
CA GLU A 29 12.25 -13.94 11.88
C GLU A 29 13.37 -15.00 12.00
N GLY A 30 13.15 -16.19 11.43
CA GLY A 30 14.15 -17.27 11.40
C GLY A 30 13.66 -18.57 12.05
N SER A 31 14.61 -19.46 12.34
CA SER A 31 14.33 -20.80 12.89
C SER A 31 14.80 -20.89 14.35
N PHE A 32 13.92 -21.40 15.20
CA PHE A 32 14.12 -21.52 16.64
C PHE A 32 13.76 -22.93 17.12
N ALA A 33 14.55 -23.51 18.01
CA ALA A 33 14.30 -24.84 18.57
C ALA A 33 13.62 -24.73 19.94
N TYR A 34 12.55 -25.51 20.13
CA TYR A 34 11.78 -25.55 21.37
C TYR A 34 11.54 -26.99 21.83
N ALA A 35 11.49 -27.20 23.14
CA ALA A 35 11.08 -28.48 23.70
C ALA A 35 9.60 -28.78 23.38
N GLU A 36 9.26 -30.06 23.21
CA GLU A 36 7.88 -30.50 23.07
C GLU A 36 6.96 -29.94 24.18
N GLY A 37 5.77 -29.52 23.80
CA GLY A 37 4.75 -28.91 24.67
C GLY A 37 4.97 -27.43 24.96
N THR A 38 6.08 -26.82 24.53
CA THR A 38 6.34 -25.39 24.73
C THR A 38 5.26 -24.56 24.03
N VAL A 39 4.74 -23.54 24.73
CA VAL A 39 3.86 -22.52 24.15
C VAL A 39 4.69 -21.31 23.80
N VAL A 40 4.79 -21.00 22.52
CA VAL A 40 5.61 -19.90 21.99
C VAL A 40 4.70 -18.74 21.61
N ASN A 41 5.01 -17.54 22.11
CA ASN A 41 4.31 -16.32 21.74
C ASN A 41 4.69 -15.90 20.33
N LEU A 42 3.68 -15.50 19.56
CA LEU A 42 3.83 -14.97 18.20
C LEU A 42 3.28 -13.54 18.19
N ALA A 43 4.09 -12.59 17.76
CA ALA A 43 3.69 -11.19 17.62
C ALA A 43 4.24 -10.64 16.31
N ALA A 44 3.42 -9.93 15.55
CA ALA A 44 3.83 -9.31 14.30
C ALA A 44 3.59 -7.78 14.35
N GLN A 45 4.35 -7.02 13.58
CA GLN A 45 4.19 -5.59 13.44
C GLN A 45 4.08 -5.25 11.97
N ALA A 46 3.01 -4.54 11.60
CA ALA A 46 2.86 -4.03 10.25
C ALA A 46 3.71 -2.76 10.09
N GLU A 47 4.33 -2.62 8.92
CA GLU A 47 4.89 -1.35 8.48
C GLU A 47 3.77 -0.33 8.22
N ASP A 48 4.15 0.95 8.11
CA ASP A 48 3.19 1.99 7.77
C ASP A 48 2.54 1.71 6.40
N GLY A 49 1.25 2.01 6.28
CA GLY A 49 0.46 1.66 5.10
C GLY A 49 0.14 0.17 4.96
N TYR A 50 0.45 -0.68 5.94
CA TYR A 50 0.07 -2.10 5.95
C TYR A 50 -0.79 -2.48 7.17
N ARG A 51 -1.43 -3.65 7.08
CA ARG A 51 -2.13 -4.32 8.17
C ARG A 51 -1.75 -5.78 8.21
N PHE A 52 -1.65 -6.31 9.41
CA PHE A 52 -1.67 -7.74 9.63
C PHE A 52 -3.01 -8.33 9.15
N VAL A 53 -2.94 -9.47 8.47
CA VAL A 53 -4.10 -10.19 7.92
C VAL A 53 -4.33 -11.46 8.71
N ARG A 54 -3.34 -12.36 8.70
CA ARG A 54 -3.39 -13.64 9.41
C ARG A 54 -2.04 -14.34 9.39
N TRP A 55 -1.87 -15.31 10.28
CA TRP A 55 -0.83 -16.33 10.21
C TRP A 55 -1.17 -17.38 9.14
N THR A 56 -0.15 -17.87 8.44
CA THR A 56 -0.23 -18.87 7.38
C THR A 56 0.86 -19.94 7.53
N GLY A 57 0.82 -21.00 6.73
CA GLY A 57 1.73 -22.15 6.84
C GLY A 57 1.13 -23.26 7.70
N ASN A 58 1.96 -23.90 8.53
CA ASN A 58 1.53 -24.93 9.47
C ASN A 58 0.94 -24.27 10.73
N VAL A 59 -0.36 -23.97 10.71
CA VAL A 59 -1.02 -23.18 11.76
C VAL A 59 -1.98 -23.99 12.63
N ASP A 60 -1.92 -25.31 12.57
CA ASP A 60 -2.90 -26.22 13.19
C ASP A 60 -3.00 -26.08 14.71
N THR A 61 -1.90 -25.69 15.38
CA THR A 61 -1.84 -25.47 16.83
C THR A 61 -1.73 -23.99 17.21
N VAL A 62 -1.91 -23.07 16.26
CA VAL A 62 -1.93 -21.63 16.53
C VAL A 62 -3.28 -21.25 17.13
N ALA A 63 -3.28 -20.62 18.31
CA ALA A 63 -4.50 -20.35 19.07
C ALA A 63 -5.51 -19.45 18.33
N ASN A 64 -5.03 -18.39 17.66
CA ASN A 64 -5.85 -17.56 16.79
C ASN A 64 -5.02 -17.01 15.62
N ILE A 65 -5.21 -17.58 14.43
CA ILE A 65 -4.49 -17.18 13.22
C ILE A 65 -4.80 -15.75 12.78
N ASN A 66 -5.94 -15.17 13.19
CA ASN A 66 -6.34 -13.82 12.78
C ASN A 66 -5.94 -12.75 13.81
N SER A 67 -5.26 -13.14 14.89
CA SER A 67 -4.74 -12.20 15.89
C SER A 67 -3.27 -11.89 15.63
N VAL A 68 -2.94 -10.60 15.60
CA VAL A 68 -1.57 -10.11 15.43
C VAL A 68 -0.64 -10.57 16.56
N THR A 69 -1.21 -10.79 17.75
CA THR A 69 -0.55 -11.44 18.90
C THR A 69 -1.29 -12.73 19.24
N THR A 70 -0.61 -13.87 19.15
CA THR A 70 -1.17 -15.21 19.41
C THR A 70 -0.08 -16.11 20.01
N ALA A 71 -0.36 -17.40 20.14
CA ALA A 71 0.63 -18.40 20.52
C ALA A 71 0.48 -19.68 19.70
N ILE A 72 1.57 -20.44 19.60
CA ILE A 72 1.62 -21.78 19.00
C ILE A 72 2.12 -22.79 20.04
N THR A 73 1.51 -23.98 20.08
CA THR A 73 1.97 -25.09 20.93
C THR A 73 2.84 -26.05 20.12
N MET A 74 4.07 -26.28 20.59
CA MET A 74 5.09 -27.08 19.90
C MET A 74 4.91 -28.58 20.15
N ASN A 75 4.19 -29.29 19.26
CA ASN A 75 4.06 -30.76 19.25
C ASN A 75 4.61 -31.41 17.96
N GLY A 76 5.37 -30.64 17.19
CA GLY A 76 5.92 -30.97 15.88
C GLY A 76 6.74 -29.78 15.37
N SER A 77 7.48 -29.97 14.29
CA SER A 77 8.15 -28.85 13.62
C SER A 77 7.15 -28.07 12.76
N TYR A 78 7.26 -26.74 12.79
CA TYR A 78 6.32 -25.81 12.17
C TYR A 78 7.04 -24.81 11.27
N SER A 79 6.45 -24.50 10.12
CA SER A 79 6.83 -23.35 9.30
C SER A 79 5.63 -22.43 9.15
N ILE A 80 5.73 -21.21 9.68
CA ILE A 80 4.65 -20.22 9.68
C ILE A 80 5.11 -18.90 9.08
N ALA A 81 4.14 -18.14 8.57
CA ALA A 81 4.37 -16.80 8.08
C ALA A 81 3.29 -15.81 8.54
N ALA A 82 3.70 -14.62 8.98
CA ALA A 82 2.80 -13.49 9.17
C ALA A 82 2.44 -12.88 7.82
N GLY A 83 1.14 -12.90 7.50
CA GLY A 83 0.60 -12.28 6.30
C GLY A 83 0.22 -10.83 6.54
N PHE A 84 0.71 -9.94 5.69
CA PHE A 84 0.44 -8.51 5.67
C PHE A 84 -0.19 -8.11 4.33
N GLN A 85 -1.03 -7.08 4.37
CA GLN A 85 -1.63 -6.45 3.19
C GLN A 85 -1.61 -4.95 3.36
N LEU A 86 -1.60 -4.23 2.24
CA LEU A 86 -1.74 -2.79 2.25
C LEU A 86 -3.04 -2.38 2.94
N ARG A 87 -2.98 -1.31 3.73
CA ARG A 87 -4.12 -0.51 4.16
C ARG A 87 -4.36 0.52 3.07
N TYR A 88 -5.15 0.15 2.07
CA TYR A 88 -5.76 1.14 1.21
C TYR A 88 -6.74 1.96 2.05
N ALA A 89 -6.42 3.23 2.30
CA ALA A 89 -7.38 4.14 2.90
C ALA A 89 -8.53 4.31 1.90
N SER A 90 -9.77 4.08 2.32
CA SER A 90 -10.92 4.44 1.49
C SER A 90 -10.97 5.97 1.40
N VAL A 91 -10.81 6.49 0.20
CA VAL A 91 -10.74 7.93 -0.07
C VAL A 91 -11.78 8.28 -1.12
N VAL A 92 -12.39 9.46 -0.96
CA VAL A 92 -13.27 10.06 -1.96
C VAL A 92 -12.59 11.31 -2.51
N ALA A 93 -12.51 11.43 -3.82
CA ALA A 93 -12.08 12.64 -4.52
C ALA A 93 -13.26 13.23 -5.29
N ALA A 94 -13.40 14.55 -5.26
CA ALA A 94 -14.46 15.27 -5.97
C ALA A 94 -13.84 16.15 -7.05
N GLY A 95 -14.19 15.87 -8.30
CA GLY A 95 -13.94 16.75 -9.43
C GLY A 95 -15.06 17.78 -9.58
N SER A 96 -15.03 18.59 -10.64
CA SER A 96 -16.03 19.65 -10.81
C SER A 96 -17.43 19.13 -11.15
N TYR A 97 -17.53 17.97 -11.82
CA TYR A 97 -18.81 17.36 -12.21
C TYR A 97 -18.87 15.84 -12.01
N HIS A 98 -17.89 15.26 -11.32
CA HIS A 98 -17.84 13.83 -11.02
C HIS A 98 -17.21 13.57 -9.65
N THR A 99 -17.43 12.39 -9.09
CA THR A 99 -16.89 11.94 -7.80
C THR A 99 -16.31 10.56 -7.97
N VAL A 100 -15.13 10.35 -7.40
CA VAL A 100 -14.34 9.12 -7.49
C VAL A 100 -14.15 8.55 -6.10
N GLY A 101 -14.38 7.25 -5.93
CA GLY A 101 -14.22 6.53 -4.67
C GLY A 101 -13.21 5.40 -4.81
N LEU A 102 -12.19 5.40 -3.96
CA LEU A 102 -11.24 4.31 -3.80
C LEU A 102 -11.76 3.31 -2.75
N ARG A 103 -11.89 2.05 -3.12
CA ARG A 103 -12.26 0.95 -2.23
C ARG A 103 -11.02 0.38 -1.53
N SER A 104 -11.24 -0.23 -0.37
CA SER A 104 -10.18 -0.85 0.43
C SER A 104 -9.51 -2.07 -0.21
N ASP A 105 -10.01 -2.54 -1.35
CA ASP A 105 -9.42 -3.63 -2.14
C ASP A 105 -8.54 -3.12 -3.31
N GLY A 106 -8.36 -1.80 -3.42
CA GLY A 106 -7.56 -1.17 -4.48
C GLY A 106 -8.32 -0.96 -5.80
N THR A 107 -9.63 -1.24 -5.84
CA THR A 107 -10.49 -0.93 -7.01
C THR A 107 -11.17 0.44 -6.85
N VAL A 108 -11.60 1.02 -7.97
CA VAL A 108 -12.15 2.38 -8.02
C VAL A 108 -13.56 2.39 -8.61
N VAL A 109 -14.39 3.30 -8.11
CA VAL A 109 -15.70 3.63 -8.70
C VAL A 109 -15.78 5.13 -8.97
N ALA A 110 -16.50 5.53 -10.00
CA ALA A 110 -16.75 6.93 -10.30
C ALA A 110 -18.21 7.15 -10.75
N VAL A 111 -18.75 8.32 -10.43
CA VAL A 111 -20.12 8.73 -10.79
C VAL A 111 -20.16 10.22 -11.14
N GLY A 112 -21.07 10.61 -12.02
CA GLY A 112 -21.27 12.00 -12.44
C GLY A 112 -21.21 12.16 -13.94
N ARG A 113 -20.76 13.33 -14.41
CA ARG A 113 -20.58 13.63 -15.83
C ARG A 113 -19.47 12.77 -16.43
N ASN A 114 -19.71 12.24 -17.63
CA ASN A 114 -18.80 11.30 -18.30
C ASN A 114 -18.58 11.60 -19.79
N ASP A 115 -18.73 12.85 -20.21
CA ASP A 115 -18.63 13.23 -21.63
C ASP A 115 -17.23 13.01 -22.22
N TYR A 116 -16.22 12.86 -21.36
CA TYR A 116 -14.83 12.61 -21.70
C TYR A 116 -14.33 11.30 -21.10
N GLU A 117 -15.22 10.37 -20.72
CA GLU A 117 -14.86 9.07 -20.14
C GLU A 117 -14.14 9.17 -18.77
N GLN A 118 -14.22 10.32 -18.09
CA GLN A 118 -13.58 10.55 -16.79
C GLN A 118 -14.09 9.66 -15.66
N CYS A 119 -15.22 8.97 -15.84
CA CYS A 119 -15.77 7.99 -14.91
C CYS A 119 -15.45 6.53 -15.29
N ASP A 120 -14.75 6.26 -16.40
CA ASP A 120 -14.51 4.90 -16.94
C ASP A 120 -13.36 4.16 -16.22
N VAL A 121 -13.37 4.22 -14.88
CA VAL A 121 -12.33 3.67 -13.98
C VAL A 121 -12.47 2.16 -13.73
N GLY A 122 -13.44 1.49 -14.35
CA GLY A 122 -13.84 0.12 -14.00
C GLY A 122 -12.75 -0.95 -14.17
N GLY A 123 -11.70 -0.66 -14.95
CA GLY A 123 -10.54 -1.55 -15.14
C GLY A 123 -9.38 -1.30 -14.17
N TRP A 124 -9.49 -0.36 -13.24
CA TRP A 124 -8.38 0.00 -12.36
C TRP A 124 -8.28 -0.93 -11.15
N SER A 125 -7.05 -1.36 -10.86
CA SER A 125 -6.67 -2.16 -9.70
C SER A 125 -5.37 -1.62 -9.08
N ASP A 126 -5.09 -2.08 -7.85
CA ASP A 126 -3.88 -1.74 -7.10
C ASP A 126 -3.71 -0.22 -6.88
N ILE A 127 -4.82 0.52 -6.84
CA ILE A 127 -4.85 1.96 -6.61
C ILE A 127 -4.71 2.24 -5.11
N VAL A 128 -3.81 3.15 -4.75
CA VAL A 128 -3.56 3.62 -3.38
C VAL A 128 -4.08 5.03 -3.11
N GLN A 129 -4.25 5.84 -4.17
CA GLN A 129 -4.77 7.19 -4.07
C GLN A 129 -5.53 7.55 -5.34
N VAL A 130 -6.57 8.37 -5.21
CA VAL A 130 -7.32 8.95 -6.33
C VAL A 130 -7.35 10.47 -6.23
N ALA A 131 -7.35 11.14 -7.38
CA ALA A 131 -7.58 12.58 -7.52
C ALA A 131 -8.51 12.84 -8.72
N ALA A 132 -9.23 13.96 -8.69
CA ALA A 132 -10.24 14.28 -9.69
C ALA A 132 -10.16 15.77 -10.07
N GLY A 133 -9.90 16.05 -11.35
CA GLY A 133 -9.93 17.39 -11.93
C GLY A 133 -11.31 17.77 -12.45
N ASP A 134 -11.37 18.72 -13.39
CA ASP A 134 -12.65 19.12 -13.99
C ASP A 134 -13.23 18.02 -14.89
N TRP A 135 -12.36 17.49 -15.74
CA TRP A 135 -12.71 16.55 -16.82
C TRP A 135 -11.82 15.31 -16.85
N HIS A 136 -11.04 15.04 -15.80
CA HIS A 136 -10.16 13.88 -15.73
C HIS A 136 -10.08 13.29 -14.33
N THR A 137 -9.76 12.01 -14.25
CA THR A 137 -9.53 11.24 -13.03
C THR A 137 -8.12 10.68 -13.06
N VAL A 138 -7.43 10.73 -11.92
CA VAL A 138 -6.07 10.23 -11.75
C VAL A 138 -6.05 9.18 -10.63
N GLY A 139 -5.33 8.08 -10.84
CA GLY A 139 -5.11 7.02 -9.88
C GLY A 139 -3.62 6.74 -9.70
N LEU A 140 -3.14 6.77 -8.46
CA LEU A 140 -1.80 6.33 -8.11
C LEU A 140 -1.83 4.84 -7.80
N LYS A 141 -0.98 4.06 -8.49
CA LYS A 141 -0.81 2.64 -8.21
C LYS A 141 0.22 2.42 -7.11
N HIS A 142 0.08 1.29 -6.40
CA HIS A 142 0.99 0.91 -5.32
C HIS A 142 2.45 0.77 -5.75
N ASN A 143 2.72 0.40 -7.01
CA ASN A 143 4.08 0.30 -7.55
C ASN A 143 4.70 1.68 -7.88
N GLY A 144 4.03 2.78 -7.56
CA GLY A 144 4.49 4.14 -7.82
C GLY A 144 4.27 4.63 -9.25
N THR A 145 3.54 3.89 -10.09
CA THR A 145 3.12 4.37 -11.41
C THR A 145 1.73 5.02 -11.35
N VAL A 146 1.38 5.84 -12.33
CA VAL A 146 0.12 6.60 -12.33
C VAL A 146 -0.71 6.24 -13.56
N VAL A 147 -2.04 6.26 -13.41
CA VAL A 147 -3.01 6.15 -14.51
C VAL A 147 -3.92 7.36 -14.50
N ALA A 148 -4.33 7.81 -15.68
CA ALA A 148 -5.31 8.88 -15.84
C ALA A 148 -6.25 8.58 -17.00
N ILE A 149 -7.51 9.00 -16.87
CA ILE A 149 -8.53 8.95 -17.91
C ILE A 149 -9.34 10.24 -17.89
N GLY A 150 -9.98 10.58 -19.00
CA GLY A 150 -10.73 11.83 -19.13
C GLY A 150 -10.34 12.61 -20.38
N ASP A 151 -10.59 13.92 -20.32
CA ASP A 151 -10.11 14.87 -21.31
C ASP A 151 -8.58 14.85 -21.39
N THR A 152 -8.06 14.95 -22.62
CA THR A 152 -6.63 14.93 -22.94
C THR A 152 -6.19 16.17 -23.71
N LEU A 153 -7.09 17.15 -23.90
CA LEU A 153 -6.85 18.31 -24.76
C LEU A 153 -5.58 19.10 -24.39
N TYR A 154 -5.23 19.16 -23.10
CA TYR A 154 -4.06 19.86 -22.60
C TYR A 154 -2.97 18.92 -22.06
N GLY A 155 -3.09 17.61 -22.28
CA GLY A 155 -2.12 16.62 -21.77
C GLY A 155 -2.24 16.34 -20.28
N GLN A 156 -3.37 16.68 -19.63
CA GLN A 156 -3.59 16.43 -18.20
C GLN A 156 -3.57 14.93 -17.81
N CYS A 157 -3.69 14.05 -18.81
CA CYS A 157 -3.60 12.60 -18.67
C CYS A 157 -2.22 12.02 -19.09
N ASP A 158 -1.23 12.84 -19.43
CA ASP A 158 0.09 12.41 -19.92
C ASP A 158 1.01 11.94 -18.78
N VAL A 159 0.51 10.99 -17.98
CA VAL A 159 1.15 10.44 -16.78
C VAL A 159 1.81 9.07 -17.03
N GLY A 160 1.77 8.57 -18.27
CA GLY A 160 2.12 7.18 -18.60
C GLY A 160 3.56 6.79 -18.29
N ASP A 161 4.48 7.76 -18.32
CA ASP A 161 5.91 7.56 -18.04
C ASP A 161 6.28 7.83 -16.57
N TRP A 162 5.30 8.19 -15.73
CA TRP A 162 5.56 8.50 -14.32
C TRP A 162 5.84 7.24 -13.51
N SER A 163 6.86 7.31 -12.66
CA SER A 163 7.26 6.23 -11.76
C SER A 163 7.84 6.77 -10.47
N GLY A 164 7.82 5.97 -9.40
CA GLY A 164 8.31 6.41 -8.09
C GLY A 164 7.45 7.47 -7.41
N ILE A 165 6.20 7.68 -7.86
CA ILE A 165 5.28 8.64 -7.31
C ILE A 165 4.73 8.13 -5.97
N ILE A 166 4.67 9.02 -4.98
CA ILE A 166 4.15 8.75 -3.63
C ILE A 166 2.90 9.55 -3.30
N GLN A 167 2.63 10.63 -4.03
CA GLN A 167 1.40 11.42 -3.89
C GLN A 167 0.98 12.00 -5.23
N ILE A 168 -0.32 12.04 -5.49
CA ILE A 168 -0.94 12.74 -6.62
C ILE A 168 -1.89 13.85 -6.15
N ALA A 169 -2.02 14.89 -6.97
CA ALA A 169 -3.05 15.90 -6.87
C ALA A 169 -3.56 16.27 -8.29
N ALA A 170 -4.84 16.61 -8.40
CA ALA A 170 -5.43 17.04 -9.66
C ALA A 170 -6.52 18.08 -9.38
N ARG A 171 -6.53 19.16 -10.16
CA ARG A 171 -7.53 20.21 -10.10
C ARG A 171 -7.56 20.95 -11.44
N ALA A 172 -8.74 21.44 -11.83
CA ALA A 172 -8.96 22.04 -13.16
C ALA A 172 -8.45 21.12 -14.30
N LEU A 173 -7.41 21.56 -15.00
CA LEU A 173 -6.85 20.92 -16.20
C LEU A 173 -5.38 20.51 -16.04
N HIS A 174 -4.90 20.28 -14.81
CA HIS A 174 -3.54 19.75 -14.60
C HIS A 174 -3.48 18.68 -13.51
N THR A 175 -2.45 17.84 -13.62
CA THR A 175 -2.10 16.75 -12.73
C THR A 175 -0.70 16.97 -12.16
N VAL A 176 -0.54 16.76 -10.86
CA VAL A 176 0.71 16.92 -10.12
C VAL A 176 1.07 15.59 -9.45
N GLY A 177 2.33 15.19 -9.56
CA GLY A 177 2.90 14.02 -8.90
C GLY A 177 4.10 14.42 -8.04
N LEU A 178 4.14 13.94 -6.79
CA LEU A 178 5.29 14.00 -5.90
C LEU A 178 6.03 12.66 -5.95
N SER A 179 7.31 12.70 -6.29
CA SER A 179 8.21 11.56 -6.29
C SER A 179 8.74 11.25 -4.89
N GLY A 180 9.09 10.00 -4.62
CA GLY A 180 9.67 9.56 -3.34
C GLY A 180 11.04 10.18 -3.02
N ASP A 181 11.70 10.82 -3.99
CA ASP A 181 12.95 11.58 -3.81
C ASP A 181 12.72 13.06 -3.47
N GLY A 182 11.45 13.49 -3.33
CA GLY A 182 11.08 14.86 -3.00
C GLY A 182 10.99 15.81 -4.21
N SER A 183 11.14 15.30 -5.44
CA SER A 183 10.92 16.07 -6.66
C SER A 183 9.44 16.10 -7.08
N VAL A 184 9.04 17.12 -7.84
CA VAL A 184 7.65 17.30 -8.31
C VAL A 184 7.59 17.34 -9.83
N ILE A 185 6.59 16.68 -10.40
CA ILE A 185 6.30 16.65 -11.84
C ILE A 185 4.84 17.09 -12.04
N ALA A 186 4.57 17.88 -13.08
CA ALA A 186 3.23 18.30 -13.43
C ALA A 186 3.00 18.24 -14.95
N VAL A 187 1.78 17.91 -15.36
CA VAL A 187 1.32 17.88 -16.76
C VAL A 187 -0.09 18.46 -16.88
N GLY A 188 -0.44 18.99 -18.05
CA GLY A 188 -1.75 19.59 -18.30
C GLY A 188 -1.65 21.00 -18.85
N ASP A 189 -2.73 21.76 -18.67
CA ASP A 189 -2.72 23.20 -18.99
C ASP A 189 -1.59 23.87 -18.21
N ASP A 190 -0.92 24.83 -18.85
CA ASP A 190 0.17 25.61 -18.25
C ASP A 190 0.12 27.09 -18.62
N TYR A 191 -1.05 27.59 -19.01
CA TYR A 191 -1.19 28.99 -19.47
C TYR A 191 -0.75 30.03 -18.43
N LEU A 192 -0.84 29.71 -17.13
CA LEU A 192 -0.46 30.59 -16.02
C LEU A 192 0.78 30.10 -15.25
N GLY A 193 1.49 29.08 -15.74
CA GLY A 193 2.65 28.49 -15.07
C GLY A 193 2.29 27.51 -13.94
N GLN A 194 1.07 26.96 -13.90
CA GLN A 194 0.68 25.98 -12.89
C GLN A 194 1.52 24.68 -12.92
N CYS A 195 2.17 24.38 -14.05
CA CYS A 195 3.10 23.26 -14.20
C CYS A 195 4.58 23.65 -14.02
N ASP A 196 4.90 24.91 -13.67
CA ASP A 196 6.26 25.41 -13.41
C ASP A 196 6.83 24.90 -12.07
N VAL A 197 6.85 23.58 -11.88
CA VAL A 197 7.36 22.87 -10.70
C VAL A 197 8.80 22.38 -10.89
N ALA A 198 9.38 22.61 -12.08
CA ALA A 198 10.72 22.17 -12.41
C ALA A 198 11.75 22.77 -11.42
N GLY A 199 12.51 21.90 -10.77
CA GLY A 199 13.53 22.28 -9.80
C GLY A 199 13.04 22.37 -8.35
N TRP A 200 11.77 22.08 -8.07
CA TRP A 200 11.32 21.87 -6.69
C TRP A 200 11.97 20.60 -6.12
N SER A 201 12.49 20.70 -4.91
CA SER A 201 13.16 19.60 -4.18
C SER A 201 12.73 19.59 -2.72
N ASP A 202 13.00 18.49 -2.04
CA ASP A 202 12.72 18.31 -0.61
C ASP A 202 11.23 18.50 -0.24
N ILE A 203 10.34 18.33 -1.22
CA ILE A 203 8.90 18.45 -1.05
C ILE A 203 8.38 17.21 -0.33
N VAL A 204 7.50 17.41 0.65
CA VAL A 204 6.84 16.33 1.40
C VAL A 204 5.35 16.26 1.14
N GLN A 205 4.77 17.31 0.55
CA GLN A 205 3.36 17.32 0.18
C GLN A 205 3.07 18.25 -1.00
N VAL A 206 2.18 17.84 -1.90
CA VAL A 206 1.66 18.67 -2.99
C VAL A 206 0.14 18.85 -2.93
N ALA A 207 -0.35 19.97 -3.46
CA ALA A 207 -1.76 20.18 -3.77
C ALA A 207 -1.92 21.03 -5.05
N ALA A 208 -3.02 20.79 -5.77
CA ALA A 208 -3.40 21.51 -6.99
C ALA A 208 -4.62 22.40 -6.72
N GLY A 209 -4.52 23.68 -7.07
CA GLY A 209 -5.62 24.64 -7.14
C GLY A 209 -6.15 24.77 -8.57
N ASP A 210 -7.14 25.64 -8.81
CA ASP A 210 -7.69 25.77 -10.18
C ASP A 210 -6.64 26.27 -11.19
N TRP A 211 -5.65 27.06 -10.72
CA TRP A 211 -4.68 27.77 -11.57
C TRP A 211 -3.29 27.83 -10.95
N HIS A 212 -2.98 26.97 -9.99
CA HIS A 212 -1.69 26.97 -9.29
C HIS A 212 -1.40 25.61 -8.65
N THR A 213 -0.11 25.34 -8.44
CA THR A 213 0.38 24.20 -7.65
C THR A 213 1.04 24.74 -6.38
N VAL A 214 0.87 24.05 -5.25
CA VAL A 214 1.59 24.32 -4.00
C VAL A 214 2.33 23.07 -3.52
N GLY A 215 3.53 23.28 -2.99
CA GLY A 215 4.35 22.27 -2.33
C GLY A 215 4.74 22.73 -0.93
N LEU A 216 4.82 21.79 0.02
CA LEU A 216 5.35 21.98 1.37
C LEU A 216 6.64 21.19 1.56
#